data_AF-I7CY36-F1
#
_entry.id   AF-I7CY36-F1
#
_cell.length_a   1.000
_cell.length_b   1.000
_cell.length_c   1.000
_cell.angle_alpha   90.00
_cell.angle_beta   90.00
_cell.angle_gamma   90.00
#
_symmetry.space_group_name_H-M   'P 1'
#
loop_
_entity.id
_entity.type
_entity.pdbx_description
1 polymer ?
#
loop_
_entity_poly.entity_id
_entity_poly.type
_entity_poly.pdbx_seq_one_letter_code
_entity_poly.pdbx_strand_id
1 'polypeptide(L)'
;MVLFDQAYFKYRRFALIDENDGYFVSRLKSNVNPEITGELREWRGDAIPLEGEKIHDVVDDLYRQYIDVEVEAEFQRREYAGTQSWDTKTFRVVGVRNKDVDDSHLYITNIPREEFLPADVATIYRCRWEVELLFRELKTQYSLDEFSTSKKHVVEILLCAALLSLLVSRDLLDLVTEQADDELVFPPERWAATFRSHAQLILHELGEHLCYSLPPLLERLIDDAQKIHKQRPILQERLATATQPRTEA
;
A
#
# COMPACT_ATOMS: atom_id res chain seq x y z
N MET A 1 -5.56 3.55 13.04
CA MET A 1 -6.49 2.69 12.29
C MET A 1 -5.71 1.86 11.28
N VAL A 2 -6.03 0.57 11.11
CA VAL A 2 -5.33 -0.35 10.19
C VAL A 2 -6.32 -1.00 9.22
N LEU A 3 -6.00 -1.01 7.92
CA LEU A 3 -6.80 -1.65 6.89
C LEU A 3 -6.15 -2.97 6.45
N PHE A 4 -6.89 -4.08 6.53
CA PHE A 4 -6.38 -5.39 6.16
C PHE A 4 -7.07 -5.97 4.93
N ASP A 5 -6.25 -6.43 4.00
CA ASP A 5 -6.68 -7.38 2.97
C ASP A 5 -7.06 -8.74 3.59
N GLN A 6 -7.86 -9.53 2.89
CA GLN A 6 -8.24 -10.89 3.29
C GLN A 6 -7.02 -11.80 3.51
N ALA A 7 -5.90 -11.59 2.80
CA ALA A 7 -4.66 -12.33 3.06
C ALA A 7 -4.18 -12.20 4.52
N TYR A 8 -4.53 -11.10 5.20
CA TYR A 8 -4.14 -10.77 6.57
C TYR A 8 -5.26 -11.01 7.60
N PHE A 9 -6.38 -11.64 7.20
CA PHE A 9 -7.50 -11.92 8.09
C PHE A 9 -7.13 -12.94 9.17
N LYS A 10 -7.08 -12.50 10.44
CA LYS A 10 -6.88 -13.35 11.63
C LYS A 10 -7.55 -12.73 12.87
N TYR A 11 -8.52 -13.43 13.46
CA TYR A 11 -9.22 -12.97 14.66
C TYR A 11 -8.31 -12.61 15.83
N ARG A 12 -7.29 -13.43 16.12
CA ARG A 12 -6.29 -13.10 17.15
C ARG A 12 -5.61 -11.76 16.91
N ARG A 13 -5.33 -11.40 15.65
CA ARG A 13 -4.71 -10.10 15.32
C ARG A 13 -5.68 -8.96 15.59
N PHE A 14 -6.95 -9.13 15.25
CA PHE A 14 -7.99 -8.15 15.53
C PHE A 14 -8.17 -7.95 17.04
N ALA A 15 -8.15 -9.03 17.81
CA ALA A 15 -8.23 -8.97 19.26
C ALA A 15 -7.05 -8.20 19.88
N LEU A 16 -5.83 -8.47 19.42
CA LEU A 16 -4.62 -7.75 19.84
C LEU A 16 -4.67 -6.26 19.50
N ILE A 17 -5.22 -5.89 18.34
CA ILE A 17 -5.36 -4.47 17.97
C ILE A 17 -6.30 -3.77 18.93
N ASP A 18 -7.44 -4.38 19.22
CA ASP A 18 -8.43 -3.84 20.14
C ASP A 18 -7.90 -3.78 21.59
N GLU A 19 -7.17 -4.80 22.05
CA GLU A 19 -6.48 -4.81 23.36
C GLU A 19 -5.41 -3.72 23.52
N ASN A 20 -4.94 -3.13 22.42
CA ASN A 20 -3.96 -2.04 22.41
C ASN A 20 -4.59 -0.70 21.99
N ASP A 21 -5.90 -0.53 22.21
CA ASP A 21 -6.66 0.69 21.90
C ASP A 21 -6.55 1.12 20.43
N GLY A 22 -6.31 0.16 19.53
CA GLY A 22 -6.20 0.37 18.10
C GLY A 22 -7.51 0.05 17.38
N TYR A 23 -7.69 0.61 16.18
CA TYR A 23 -8.84 0.34 15.32
C TYR A 23 -8.46 -0.39 14.04
N PHE A 24 -9.32 -1.28 13.53
CA PHE A 24 -9.11 -1.96 12.25
C PHE A 24 -10.37 -2.05 11.39
N VAL A 25 -10.16 -2.24 10.08
CA VAL A 25 -11.19 -2.70 9.15
C VAL A 25 -10.60 -3.79 8.26
N SER A 26 -11.31 -4.91 8.13
CA SER A 26 -10.95 -5.98 7.19
C SER A 26 -12.18 -6.47 6.45
N ARG A 27 -12.02 -6.93 5.21
CA ARG A 27 -13.11 -7.64 4.52
C ARG A 27 -13.34 -8.99 5.19
N LEU A 28 -14.57 -9.29 5.55
CA LEU A 28 -14.95 -10.60 6.06
C LEU A 28 -14.73 -11.63 4.95
N LYS A 29 -14.10 -12.76 5.28
CA LYS A 29 -13.92 -13.83 4.32
C LYS A 29 -15.21 -14.62 4.13
N SER A 30 -15.49 -15.05 2.90
CA SER A 30 -16.64 -15.90 2.58
C SER A 30 -16.57 -17.28 3.24
N ASN A 31 -15.38 -17.77 3.56
CA ASN A 31 -15.19 -19.06 4.23
C ASN A 31 -15.24 -18.98 5.76
N VAL A 32 -15.55 -17.82 6.34
CA VAL A 32 -15.64 -17.64 7.78
C VAL A 32 -17.05 -17.18 8.11
N ASN A 33 -17.75 -17.95 8.94
CA ASN A 33 -19.18 -17.78 9.21
C ASN A 33 -19.42 -17.64 10.72
N PRO A 34 -19.02 -16.51 11.34
CA PRO A 34 -19.20 -16.30 12.77
C PRO A 34 -20.68 -16.17 13.14
N GLU A 35 -20.98 -16.45 14.41
CA GLU A 35 -22.32 -16.30 14.98
C GLU A 35 -22.62 -14.84 15.27
N ILE A 36 -23.85 -14.42 14.99
CA ILE A 36 -24.34 -13.09 15.34
C ILE A 36 -24.77 -13.10 16.81
N THR A 37 -24.18 -12.22 17.61
CA THR A 37 -24.49 -12.08 19.05
C THR A 37 -25.40 -10.92 19.38
N GLY A 38 -25.57 -9.97 18.45
CA GLY A 38 -26.40 -8.79 18.67
C GLY A 38 -26.68 -8.03 17.38
N GLU A 39 -27.88 -7.47 17.26
CA GLU A 39 -28.17 -6.49 16.22
C GLU A 39 -27.93 -5.07 16.73
N LEU A 40 -27.08 -4.31 16.02
CA LEU A 40 -26.72 -2.96 16.41
C LEU A 40 -27.71 -1.90 15.90
N ARG A 41 -28.80 -2.32 15.23
CA ARG A 41 -29.82 -1.42 14.69
C ARG A 41 -31.21 -2.04 14.75
N GLU A 42 -32.18 -1.25 15.18
CA GLU A 42 -33.60 -1.60 15.05
C GLU A 42 -34.09 -1.39 13.62
N TRP A 43 -34.74 -2.40 13.06
CA TRP A 43 -35.28 -2.39 11.71
C TRP A 43 -36.80 -2.26 11.75
N ARG A 44 -37.37 -1.37 10.93
CA ARG A 44 -38.83 -1.21 10.82
C ARG A 44 -39.43 -2.33 9.96
N GLY A 45 -40.51 -2.96 10.44
CA GLY A 45 -41.27 -4.01 9.74
C GLY A 45 -41.13 -5.39 10.38
N ASP A 46 -41.51 -6.44 9.65
CA ASP A 46 -41.33 -7.85 10.04
C ASP A 46 -39.86 -8.29 9.88
N ALA A 47 -38.96 -7.60 10.58
CA ALA A 47 -37.54 -7.94 10.55
C ALA A 47 -37.30 -9.29 11.24
N ILE A 48 -36.58 -10.18 10.55
CA ILE A 48 -36.17 -11.48 11.11
C ILE A 48 -35.05 -11.21 12.12
N PRO A 49 -35.17 -11.67 13.37
CA PRO A 49 -34.09 -11.56 14.34
C PRO A 49 -32.89 -12.37 13.88
N LEU A 50 -31.70 -11.78 13.95
CA LEU A 50 -30.47 -12.42 13.46
C LEU A 50 -29.61 -13.03 14.56
N GLU A 51 -29.87 -12.73 15.83
CA GLU A 51 -29.12 -13.27 16.95
C GLU A 51 -29.17 -14.81 16.99
N GLY A 52 -28.02 -15.44 17.13
CA GLY A 52 -27.84 -16.90 17.11
C GLY A 52 -27.67 -17.50 15.71
N GLU A 53 -27.94 -16.73 14.65
CA GLU A 53 -27.72 -17.19 13.27
C GLU A 53 -26.26 -16.97 12.84
N LYS A 54 -25.81 -17.72 11.83
CA LYS A 54 -24.50 -17.48 11.22
C LYS A 54 -24.62 -16.45 10.10
N ILE A 55 -23.67 -15.51 10.04
CA ILE A 55 -23.78 -14.32 9.18
C ILE A 55 -24.03 -14.62 7.70
N HIS A 56 -23.32 -15.57 7.09
CA HIS A 56 -23.48 -15.93 5.68
C HIS A 56 -24.71 -16.80 5.41
N ASP A 57 -25.33 -17.36 6.45
CA ASP A 57 -26.55 -18.16 6.30
C ASP A 57 -27.79 -17.25 6.14
N VAL A 58 -27.68 -15.99 6.55
CA VAL A 58 -28.78 -15.01 6.55
C VAL A 58 -28.55 -13.81 5.63
N VAL A 59 -27.30 -13.52 5.25
CA VAL A 59 -26.93 -12.29 4.53
C VAL A 59 -27.65 -12.13 3.19
N ASP A 60 -27.81 -13.22 2.45
CA ASP A 60 -28.36 -13.18 1.08
C ASP A 60 -29.87 -12.95 1.07
N ASP A 61 -30.57 -13.48 2.09
CA ASP A 61 -32.02 -13.40 2.26
C ASP A 61 -32.49 -12.06 2.86
N LEU A 62 -31.56 -11.21 3.29
CA LEU A 62 -31.86 -9.92 3.90
C LEU A 62 -32.16 -8.83 2.86
N TYR A 63 -33.42 -8.39 2.78
CA TYR A 63 -33.87 -7.30 1.89
C TYR A 63 -33.50 -5.87 2.36
N ARG A 64 -32.60 -5.72 3.34
CA ARG A 64 -32.22 -4.43 3.93
C ARG A 64 -30.97 -3.83 3.27
N GLN A 65 -30.89 -2.49 3.28
CA GLN A 65 -29.76 -1.75 2.69
C GLN A 65 -28.47 -1.90 3.49
N TYR A 66 -28.55 -2.00 4.81
CA TYR A 66 -27.37 -2.14 5.65
C TYR A 66 -27.45 -3.39 6.51
N ILE A 67 -26.28 -3.95 6.79
CA ILE A 67 -26.06 -4.95 7.82
C ILE A 67 -25.16 -4.30 8.84
N ASP A 68 -25.52 -4.39 10.11
CA ASP A 68 -24.76 -3.83 11.22
C ASP A 68 -25.04 -4.67 12.47
N VAL A 69 -24.14 -5.60 12.76
CA VAL A 69 -24.33 -6.63 13.78
C VAL A 69 -23.03 -6.85 14.56
N GLU A 70 -23.14 -7.42 15.75
CA GLU A 70 -22.01 -7.98 16.46
C GLU A 70 -21.90 -9.46 16.15
N VAL A 71 -20.68 -9.93 16.01
CA VAL A 71 -20.38 -11.35 15.81
C VAL A 71 -19.36 -11.82 16.82
N GLU A 72 -19.50 -13.08 17.23
CA GLU A 72 -18.52 -13.74 18.09
C GLU A 72 -17.40 -14.37 17.26
N ALA A 73 -16.17 -14.02 17.60
CA ALA A 73 -14.97 -14.56 16.99
C ALA A 73 -14.16 -15.37 18.01
N GLU A 74 -14.09 -16.67 17.80
CA GLU A 74 -13.23 -17.57 18.57
C GLU A 74 -11.85 -17.70 17.91
N PHE A 75 -10.79 -17.70 18.73
CA PHE A 75 -9.42 -17.88 18.25
C PHE A 75 -8.51 -18.49 19.32
N GLN A 76 -7.45 -19.15 18.87
CA GLN A 76 -6.43 -19.68 19.77
C GLN A 76 -5.46 -18.59 20.19
N ARG A 77 -5.13 -18.54 21.49
CA ARG A 77 -4.03 -17.72 22.02
C ARG A 77 -2.67 -18.31 21.63
N ARG A 78 -1.60 -17.55 21.94
CA ARG A 78 -0.23 -18.08 21.85
C ARG A 78 -0.10 -19.24 22.83
N GLU A 79 0.64 -20.26 22.43
CA GLU A 79 1.10 -21.26 23.37
C GLU A 79 1.92 -20.60 24.50
N TYR A 80 1.56 -20.94 25.73
CA TYR A 80 2.27 -20.51 26.93
C TYR A 80 2.47 -21.72 27.84
N ALA A 81 3.72 -21.96 28.23
CA ALA A 81 4.10 -23.12 29.05
C ALA A 81 3.57 -24.47 28.52
N GLY A 82 3.63 -24.70 27.21
CA GLY A 82 3.18 -25.96 26.59
C GLY A 82 1.66 -26.10 26.43
N THR A 83 0.88 -25.09 26.83
CA THR A 83 -0.58 -25.11 26.75
C THR A 83 -1.07 -24.00 25.82
N GLN A 84 -2.01 -24.32 24.93
CA GLN A 84 -2.67 -23.37 24.06
C GLN A 84 -4.15 -23.27 24.44
N SER A 85 -4.59 -22.08 24.85
CA SER A 85 -5.99 -21.83 25.21
C SER A 85 -6.76 -21.19 24.05
N TRP A 86 -8.07 -21.38 24.07
CA TRP A 86 -9.00 -20.62 23.24
C TRP A 86 -9.40 -19.33 23.95
N ASP A 87 -9.84 -18.37 23.15
CA ASP A 87 -10.35 -17.09 23.60
C ASP A 87 -11.41 -16.62 22.61
N THR A 88 -12.28 -15.75 23.09
CA THR A 88 -13.47 -15.32 22.35
C THR A 88 -13.61 -13.82 22.47
N LYS A 89 -13.95 -13.15 21.36
CA LYS A 89 -14.14 -11.71 21.32
C LYS A 89 -15.24 -11.33 20.36
N THR A 90 -16.04 -10.35 20.74
CA THR A 90 -17.07 -9.78 19.86
C THR A 90 -16.45 -8.72 18.96
N PHE A 91 -16.87 -8.71 17.70
CA PHE A 91 -16.51 -7.67 16.73
C PHE A 91 -17.75 -7.22 15.99
N ARG A 92 -17.71 -5.99 15.47
CA ARG A 92 -18.76 -5.46 14.61
C ARG A 92 -18.56 -5.96 13.18
N VAL A 93 -19.64 -6.43 12.55
CA VAL A 93 -19.71 -6.75 11.13
C VAL A 93 -20.71 -5.83 10.45
N VAL A 94 -20.26 -5.17 9.39
CA VAL A 94 -21.07 -4.26 8.60
C VAL A 94 -21.12 -4.66 7.13
N GLY A 95 -22.25 -4.41 6.50
CA GLY A 95 -22.46 -4.60 5.07
C GLY A 95 -23.28 -3.47 4.48
N VAL A 96 -22.98 -3.10 3.24
CA VAL A 96 -23.77 -2.12 2.47
C VAL A 96 -24.25 -2.82 1.21
N ARG A 97 -25.56 -3.05 1.12
CA ARG A 97 -26.19 -3.60 -0.06
C ARG A 97 -26.44 -2.46 -1.04
N ASN A 98 -25.83 -2.56 -2.22
CA ASN A 98 -26.13 -1.68 -3.34
C ASN A 98 -27.03 -2.44 -4.31
N LYS A 99 -28.22 -1.92 -4.62
CA LYS A 99 -29.15 -2.59 -5.55
C LYS A 99 -28.64 -2.62 -6.99
N ASP A 100 -27.70 -1.75 -7.32
CA ASP A 100 -27.12 -1.62 -8.67
C ASP A 100 -25.81 -2.40 -8.85
N VAL A 101 -25.25 -2.96 -7.78
CA VAL A 101 -23.98 -3.70 -7.77
C VAL A 101 -24.16 -5.00 -7.00
N ASP A 102 -24.09 -6.13 -7.71
CA ASP A 102 -24.31 -7.48 -7.16
C ASP A 102 -23.24 -7.90 -6.12
N ASP A 103 -22.14 -7.14 -6.06
CA ASP A 103 -21.02 -7.37 -5.15
C ASP A 103 -21.20 -6.61 -3.82
N SER A 104 -22.12 -7.09 -2.98
CA SER A 104 -22.22 -6.60 -1.60
C SER A 104 -21.12 -7.26 -0.75
N HIS A 105 -20.27 -6.46 -0.10
CA HIS A 105 -19.19 -6.96 0.75
C HIS A 105 -19.51 -6.75 2.23
N LEU A 106 -19.11 -7.73 3.04
CA LEU A 106 -19.11 -7.63 4.50
C LEU A 106 -17.72 -7.22 4.99
N TYR A 107 -17.69 -6.36 6.00
CA TYR A 107 -16.49 -5.86 6.66
C TYR A 107 -16.58 -6.15 8.15
N ILE A 108 -15.48 -6.61 8.74
CA ILE A 108 -15.33 -6.79 10.18
C ILE A 108 -14.45 -5.68 10.75
N THR A 109 -14.82 -5.15 11.90
CA THR A 109 -14.19 -3.98 12.52
C THR A 109 -14.46 -3.93 14.03
N ASN A 110 -13.65 -3.17 14.76
CA ASN A 110 -13.93 -2.72 16.12
C ASN A 110 -14.22 -1.20 16.19
N ILE A 111 -14.49 -0.55 15.05
CA ILE A 111 -14.87 0.86 15.00
C ILE A 111 -16.28 1.03 15.59
N PRO A 112 -16.47 1.96 16.55
CA PRO A 112 -17.74 2.16 17.22
C PRO A 112 -18.86 2.58 16.25
N ARG A 113 -20.06 2.09 16.50
CA ARG A 113 -21.26 2.41 15.71
C ARG A 113 -21.74 3.85 15.92
N GLU A 114 -21.40 4.44 17.05
CA GLU A 114 -21.76 5.79 17.45
C GLU A 114 -21.07 6.83 16.57
N GLU A 115 -19.90 6.49 16.04
CA GLU A 115 -19.07 7.39 15.24
C GLU A 115 -19.12 7.09 13.73
N PHE A 116 -19.27 5.82 13.33
CA PHE A 116 -19.19 5.43 11.92
C PHE A 116 -20.34 4.51 11.50
N LEU A 117 -21.06 4.91 10.44
CA LEU A 117 -22.09 4.11 9.81
C LEU A 117 -21.48 3.02 8.91
N PRO A 118 -22.24 1.97 8.54
CA PRO A 118 -21.79 0.95 7.59
C PRO A 118 -21.23 1.53 6.27
N ALA A 119 -21.82 2.60 5.76
CA ALA A 119 -21.35 3.30 4.57
C ALA A 119 -19.98 3.97 4.75
N ASP A 120 -19.69 4.47 5.94
CA ASP A 120 -18.41 5.10 6.28
C ASP A 120 -17.32 4.04 6.37
N VAL A 121 -17.60 2.89 7.02
CA VAL A 121 -16.67 1.76 7.10
C VAL A 121 -16.35 1.21 5.70
N ALA A 122 -17.36 1.04 4.85
CA ALA A 122 -17.16 0.67 3.45
C ALA A 122 -16.30 1.70 2.71
N THR A 123 -16.51 3.00 2.96
CA THR A 123 -15.71 4.08 2.38
C THR A 123 -14.27 4.07 2.83
N ILE A 124 -14.03 3.92 4.13
CA ILE A 124 -12.70 3.78 4.71
C ILE A 124 -11.97 2.57 4.10
N TYR A 125 -12.67 1.45 3.90
CA TYR A 125 -12.05 0.27 3.29
C TYR A 125 -11.64 0.48 1.83
N ARG A 126 -12.30 1.39 1.08
CA ARG A 126 -11.88 1.73 -0.29
C ARG A 126 -10.47 2.33 -0.33
N CYS A 127 -10.05 3.03 0.73
CA CYS A 127 -8.68 3.55 0.85
C CYS A 127 -7.61 2.45 0.87
N ARG A 128 -7.97 1.17 1.06
CA ARG A 128 -7.03 0.05 0.88
C ARG A 128 -6.42 0.03 -0.53
N TRP A 129 -7.17 0.49 -1.55
CA TRP A 129 -6.67 0.57 -2.92
C TRP A 129 -5.45 1.48 -3.08
N GLU A 130 -5.27 2.47 -2.19
CA GLU A 130 -4.09 3.35 -2.19
C GLU A 130 -2.77 2.56 -2.09
N VAL A 131 -2.77 1.40 -1.43
CA VAL A 131 -1.58 0.53 -1.37
C VAL A 131 -1.24 -0.03 -2.76
N GLU A 132 -2.24 -0.39 -3.55
CA GLU A 132 -2.03 -0.89 -4.92
C GLU A 132 -1.53 0.22 -5.84
N LEU A 133 -2.10 1.43 -5.72
CA LEU A 133 -1.62 2.62 -6.43
C LEU A 133 -0.17 2.94 -6.04
N LEU A 134 0.18 2.86 -4.76
CA LEU A 134 1.54 3.08 -4.27
C LEU A 134 2.54 2.09 -4.90
N PHE A 135 2.21 0.79 -4.92
CA PHE A 135 3.07 -0.22 -5.55
C PHE A 135 3.17 -0.02 -7.06
N ARG A 136 2.10 0.41 -7.72
CA ARG A 136 2.11 0.75 -9.14
C ARG A 136 3.04 1.93 -9.41
N GLU A 137 2.95 2.99 -8.61
CA GLU A 137 3.87 4.13 -8.68
C GLU A 137 5.33 3.71 -8.47
N LEU A 138 5.61 2.92 -7.43
CA LEU A 138 6.96 2.42 -7.14
C LEU A 138 7.58 1.66 -8.31
N LYS A 139 6.78 0.83 -8.99
CA LYS A 139 7.22 0.12 -10.20
C LYS A 139 7.42 1.09 -11.36
N THR A 140 6.43 1.92 -11.66
CA THR A 140 6.44 2.77 -12.88
C THR A 140 7.40 3.96 -12.79
N GLN A 141 7.47 4.64 -11.66
CA GLN A 141 8.25 5.88 -11.51
C GLN A 141 9.64 5.65 -10.92
N TYR A 142 9.80 4.60 -10.09
CA TYR A 142 11.05 4.31 -9.38
C TYR A 142 11.67 2.96 -9.78
N SER A 143 11.17 2.32 -10.84
CA SER A 143 11.72 1.10 -11.46
C SER A 143 11.94 -0.05 -10.47
N LEU A 144 11.06 -0.17 -9.46
CA LEU A 144 11.20 -1.16 -8.38
C LEU A 144 11.24 -2.62 -8.89
N ASP A 145 10.63 -2.90 -10.03
CA ASP A 145 10.56 -4.23 -10.66
C ASP A 145 11.56 -4.43 -11.82
N GLU A 146 12.43 -3.46 -12.09
CA GLU A 146 13.37 -3.48 -13.23
C GLU A 146 14.84 -3.61 -12.80
N PHE A 147 15.12 -3.97 -11.54
CA PHE A 147 16.49 -4.13 -11.05
C PHE A 147 17.22 -5.26 -11.79
N SER A 148 18.29 -4.94 -12.52
CA SER A 148 19.07 -5.89 -13.33
C SER A 148 20.12 -6.67 -12.52
N THR A 149 19.96 -6.79 -11.20
CA THR A 149 20.96 -7.37 -10.29
C THR A 149 20.33 -8.31 -9.28
N SER A 150 20.99 -9.44 -9.02
CA SER A 150 20.60 -10.42 -8.00
C SER A 150 21.43 -10.32 -6.71
N LYS A 151 22.40 -9.39 -6.66
CA LYS A 151 23.23 -9.17 -5.47
C LYS A 151 22.37 -8.51 -4.38
N LYS A 152 22.10 -9.24 -3.30
CA LYS A 152 21.26 -8.79 -2.18
C LYS A 152 21.55 -7.37 -1.71
N HIS A 153 22.81 -7.05 -1.41
CA HIS A 153 23.19 -5.71 -0.92
C HIS A 153 22.92 -4.60 -1.95
N VAL A 154 23.05 -4.88 -3.25
CA VAL A 154 22.74 -3.89 -4.30
C VAL A 154 21.23 -3.69 -4.39
N VAL A 155 20.45 -4.77 -4.35
CA VAL A 155 18.99 -4.70 -4.34
C VAL A 155 18.50 -3.90 -3.14
N GLU A 156 19.02 -4.16 -1.94
CA GLU A 156 18.67 -3.41 -0.73
C GLU A 156 18.94 -1.91 -0.86
N ILE A 157 20.10 -1.52 -1.41
CA ILE A 157 20.44 -0.12 -1.66
C ILE A 157 19.46 0.52 -2.66
N LEU A 158 19.13 -0.16 -3.76
CA LEU A 158 18.19 0.35 -4.76
C LEU A 158 16.77 0.47 -4.19
N LEU A 159 16.36 -0.48 -3.36
CA LEU A 159 15.07 -0.45 -2.65
C LEU A 159 15.00 0.76 -1.70
N CYS A 160 16.06 0.99 -0.91
CA CYS A 160 16.17 2.17 -0.06
C CYS A 160 16.15 3.46 -0.88
N ALA A 161 16.86 3.53 -2.00
CA ALA A 161 16.88 4.71 -2.87
C ALA A 161 15.50 5.02 -3.46
N ALA A 162 14.75 4.00 -3.89
CA ALA A 162 13.37 4.15 -4.39
C ALA A 162 12.43 4.67 -3.29
N LEU A 163 12.49 4.09 -2.08
CA LEU A 163 11.67 4.52 -0.95
C LEU A 163 12.02 5.94 -0.49
N LEU A 164 13.30 6.29 -0.42
CA LEU A 164 13.73 7.66 -0.08
C LEU A 164 13.29 8.67 -1.14
N SER A 165 13.40 8.32 -2.43
CA SER A 165 12.95 9.19 -3.53
C SER A 165 11.43 9.41 -3.47
N LEU A 166 10.66 8.36 -3.16
CA LEU A 166 9.22 8.45 -2.93
C LEU A 166 8.90 9.38 -1.75
N LEU A 167 9.61 9.25 -0.63
CA LEU A 167 9.41 10.10 0.55
C LEU A 167 9.68 11.57 0.23
N VAL A 168 10.83 11.88 -0.37
CA VAL A 168 11.16 13.25 -0.79
C VAL A 168 10.14 13.80 -1.80
N SER A 169 9.67 12.95 -2.72
CA SER A 169 8.62 13.31 -3.67
C SER A 169 7.31 13.67 -2.94
N ARG A 170 6.91 12.91 -1.91
CA ARG A 170 5.70 13.21 -1.12
C ARG A 170 5.84 14.47 -0.28
N ASP A 171 6.97 14.67 0.38
CA ASP A 171 7.21 15.89 1.16
C ASP A 171 7.13 17.14 0.27
N LEU A 172 7.69 17.08 -0.95
CA LEU A 172 7.57 18.17 -1.91
C LEU A 172 6.14 18.32 -2.45
N LEU A 173 5.38 17.24 -2.62
CA LEU A 173 3.97 17.31 -3.01
C LEU A 173 3.14 18.05 -1.95
N ASP A 174 3.37 17.74 -0.68
CA ASP A 174 2.68 18.38 0.44
C ASP A 174 2.97 19.89 0.44
N LEU A 175 4.25 20.28 0.29
CA LEU A 175 4.64 21.69 0.17
C LEU A 175 4.02 22.38 -1.06
N VAL A 176 3.96 21.71 -2.21
CA VAL A 176 3.31 22.28 -3.40
C VAL A 176 1.81 22.44 -3.19
N THR A 177 1.18 21.46 -2.55
CA THR A 177 -0.26 21.49 -2.25
C THR A 177 -0.60 22.62 -1.28
N GLU A 178 0.24 22.87 -0.27
CA GLU A 178 0.08 24.00 0.66
C GLU A 178 0.18 25.39 -0.01
N GLN A 179 0.89 25.49 -1.13
CA GLN A 179 1.09 26.75 -1.86
C GLN A 179 0.18 26.90 -3.08
N ALA A 180 -0.48 25.82 -3.50
CA ALA A 180 -1.36 25.81 -4.66
C ALA A 180 -2.75 26.33 -4.29
N ASP A 181 -3.53 26.67 -5.31
CA ASP A 181 -4.96 26.96 -5.17
C ASP A 181 -5.71 25.68 -4.73
N ASP A 182 -6.65 25.81 -3.79
CA ASP A 182 -7.47 24.71 -3.26
C ASP A 182 -8.25 23.96 -4.36
N GLU A 183 -8.50 24.58 -5.51
CA GLU A 183 -9.15 23.94 -6.65
C GLU A 183 -8.23 22.98 -7.43
N LEU A 184 -6.91 23.06 -7.23
CA LEU A 184 -5.94 22.21 -7.92
C LEU A 184 -5.74 20.87 -7.19
N VAL A 185 -5.88 19.78 -7.95
CA VAL A 185 -5.66 18.43 -7.45
C VAL A 185 -4.42 17.84 -8.12
N PHE A 186 -3.55 17.24 -7.31
CA PHE A 186 -2.30 16.64 -7.75
C PHE A 186 -2.33 15.12 -7.54
N PRO A 187 -2.73 14.32 -8.54
CA PRO A 187 -2.69 12.87 -8.42
C PRO A 187 -1.26 12.38 -8.13
N PRO A 188 -1.05 11.52 -7.12
CA PRO A 188 0.30 11.12 -6.66
C PRO A 188 1.22 10.60 -7.77
N GLU A 189 0.71 9.76 -8.67
CA GLU A 189 1.49 9.22 -9.79
C GLU A 189 1.87 10.28 -10.83
N ARG A 190 0.97 11.22 -11.13
CA ARG A 190 1.26 12.34 -12.06
C ARG A 190 2.28 13.29 -11.46
N TRP A 191 2.15 13.56 -10.16
CA TRP A 191 3.15 14.30 -9.42
C TRP A 191 4.51 13.60 -9.47
N ALA A 192 4.58 12.31 -9.16
CA ALA A 192 5.84 11.56 -9.15
C ALA A 192 6.55 11.57 -10.52
N ALA A 193 5.79 11.47 -11.62
CA ALA A 193 6.33 11.63 -12.96
C ALA A 193 6.91 13.05 -13.19
N THR A 194 6.22 14.07 -12.71
CA THR A 194 6.67 15.48 -12.79
C THR A 194 7.94 15.69 -11.96
N PHE A 195 7.94 15.25 -10.70
CA PHE A 195 9.10 15.28 -9.81
C PHE A 195 10.31 14.61 -10.46
N ARG A 196 10.15 13.40 -11.00
CA ARG A 196 11.22 12.66 -11.68
C ARG A 196 11.76 13.42 -12.89
N SER A 197 10.89 14.00 -13.72
CA SER A 197 11.32 14.75 -14.91
C SER A 197 12.11 16.03 -14.57
N HIS A 198 11.92 16.59 -13.37
CA HIS A 198 12.62 17.79 -12.90
C HIS A 198 13.68 17.50 -11.83
N ALA A 199 13.94 16.23 -11.50
CA ALA A 199 14.81 15.85 -10.38
C ALA A 199 16.22 16.47 -10.49
N GLN A 200 16.77 16.57 -11.71
CA GLN A 200 18.08 17.20 -11.91
C GLN A 200 18.08 18.69 -11.57
N LEU A 201 17.00 19.42 -11.90
CA LEU A 201 16.87 20.84 -11.58
C LEU A 201 16.69 21.03 -10.06
N ILE A 202 15.84 20.21 -9.44
CA ILE A 202 15.62 20.24 -7.99
C ILE A 202 16.96 19.99 -7.25
N LEU A 203 17.73 18.99 -7.66
CA LEU A 203 19.03 18.69 -7.08
C LEU A 203 20.06 19.80 -7.32
N HIS A 204 20.00 20.48 -8.47
CA HIS A 204 20.86 21.62 -8.75
C HIS A 204 20.57 22.79 -7.82
N GLU A 205 19.31 23.19 -7.69
CA GLU A 205 18.87 24.27 -6.79
C GLU A 205 19.18 23.95 -5.32
N LEU A 206 18.96 22.70 -4.88
CA LEU A 206 19.35 22.26 -3.54
C LEU A 206 20.86 22.30 -3.32
N GLY A 207 21.65 21.94 -4.34
CA GLY A 207 23.11 22.00 -4.30
C GLY A 207 23.59 23.44 -4.10
N GLU A 208 23.09 24.37 -4.90
CA GLU A 208 23.40 25.81 -4.78
C GLU A 208 22.99 26.35 -3.41
N HIS A 209 21.78 26.02 -2.92
CA HIS A 209 21.28 26.46 -1.62
C HIS A 209 22.15 25.98 -0.45
N LEU A 210 22.65 24.74 -0.51
CA LEU A 210 23.50 24.14 0.50
C LEU A 210 24.98 24.52 0.35
N CYS A 211 25.32 25.44 -0.56
CA CYS A 211 26.68 25.82 -0.92
C CYS A 211 27.55 24.63 -1.38
N TYR A 212 26.91 23.58 -1.92
CA TYR A 212 27.61 22.51 -2.61
C TYR A 212 27.96 22.99 -4.02
N SER A 213 29.22 23.37 -4.22
CA SER A 213 29.74 23.55 -5.57
C SER A 213 29.76 22.19 -6.26
N LEU A 214 28.87 21.98 -7.23
CA LEU A 214 29.01 20.86 -8.15
C LEU A 214 30.41 20.96 -8.81
N PRO A 215 31.15 19.85 -8.95
CA PRO A 215 32.34 19.86 -9.80
C PRO A 215 31.95 20.36 -11.19
N PRO A 216 32.83 21.11 -11.90
CA PRO A 216 32.53 21.60 -13.23
C PRO A 216 31.93 20.49 -14.09
N LEU A 217 30.75 20.73 -14.70
CA LEU A 217 30.01 19.73 -15.47
C LEU A 217 30.91 18.97 -16.45
N LEU A 218 31.85 19.69 -17.08
CA LEU A 218 32.84 19.13 -17.99
C LEU A 218 33.75 18.08 -17.34
N GLU A 219 34.26 18.33 -16.14
CA GLU A 219 35.14 17.38 -15.42
C GLU A 219 34.36 16.11 -15.06
N ARG A 220 33.12 16.24 -14.57
CA ARG A 220 32.25 15.08 -14.31
C ARG A 220 31.94 14.28 -15.56
N LEU A 221 31.62 14.94 -16.67
CA LEU A 221 31.34 14.25 -17.93
C LEU A 221 32.57 13.47 -18.41
N ILE A 222 33.76 14.04 -18.26
CA ILE A 222 35.02 13.37 -18.61
C ILE A 222 35.26 12.16 -17.70
N ASP A 223 35.06 12.28 -16.39
CA ASP A 223 35.28 11.19 -15.45
C ASP A 223 34.24 10.06 -15.57
N ASP A 224 32.96 10.40 -15.71
CA ASP A 224 31.87 9.42 -15.81
C ASP A 224 31.84 8.71 -17.17
N ALA A 225 32.16 9.43 -18.26
CA ALA A 225 32.21 8.84 -19.61
C ALA A 225 33.47 7.99 -19.85
N GLN A 226 34.45 8.05 -18.95
CA GLN A 226 35.63 7.22 -19.07
C GLN A 226 35.28 5.73 -19.01
N LYS A 227 36.05 4.98 -19.78
CA LYS A 227 35.92 3.53 -19.86
C LYS A 227 36.23 2.89 -18.51
N ILE A 228 35.19 2.38 -17.85
CA ILE A 228 35.29 1.70 -16.54
C ILE A 228 36.32 0.56 -16.57
N HIS A 229 36.30 -0.25 -17.63
CA HIS A 229 37.28 -1.32 -17.84
C HIS A 229 38.30 -0.93 -18.90
N LYS A 230 39.31 -0.14 -18.51
CA LYS A 230 40.34 0.42 -19.41
C LYS A 230 40.97 -0.63 -20.36
N GLN A 231 41.14 -1.86 -19.88
CA GLN A 231 41.76 -2.97 -20.62
C GLN A 231 40.87 -3.63 -21.70
N ARG A 232 39.54 -3.48 -21.65
CA ARG A 232 38.62 -4.21 -22.55
C ARG A 232 38.33 -3.40 -23.81
N PRO A 233 38.86 -3.70 -25.00
CA PRO A 233 38.70 -2.82 -26.15
C PRO A 233 37.24 -2.66 -26.58
N ILE A 234 36.80 -1.43 -26.88
CA ILE A 234 35.47 -1.17 -27.46
C ILE A 234 35.45 -1.62 -28.93
N LEU A 235 34.26 -1.81 -29.50
CA LEU A 235 34.10 -2.28 -30.90
C LEU A 235 34.88 -1.43 -31.90
N GLN A 236 34.90 -0.11 -31.72
CA GLN A 236 35.65 0.82 -32.57
C GLN A 236 37.17 0.60 -32.46
N GLU A 237 37.69 0.41 -31.24
CA GLU A 237 39.11 0.09 -31.01
C GLU A 237 39.48 -1.26 -31.65
N ARG A 238 38.62 -2.27 -31.51
CA ARG A 238 38.83 -3.59 -32.12
C ARG A 238 38.82 -3.53 -33.65
N LEU A 239 37.90 -2.75 -34.23
CA LEU A 239 37.82 -2.52 -35.66
C LEU A 239 39.09 -1.83 -36.18
N ALA A 240 39.56 -0.80 -35.47
CA ALA A 240 40.80 -0.08 -35.81
C ALA A 240 42.04 -1.00 -35.74
N THR A 241 42.16 -1.85 -34.73
CA THR A 241 43.25 -2.84 -34.66
C THR A 241 43.16 -3.88 -35.77
N ALA A 242 41.95 -4.31 -36.14
CA ALA A 242 41.74 -5.31 -37.19
C ALA A 242 41.98 -4.77 -38.62
N THR A 243 41.84 -3.46 -38.82
CA THR A 243 42.02 -2.78 -40.12
C THR A 243 43.40 -2.16 -40.30
N GLN A 244 44.28 -2.20 -39.29
CA GLN A 244 45.67 -1.79 -39.46
C GLN A 244 46.39 -2.75 -40.44
N PRO A 245 47.05 -2.22 -41.49
CA PRO A 245 47.78 -3.05 -42.43
C PRO A 245 48.89 -3.78 -41.68
N ARG A 246 48.95 -5.11 -41.84
CA ARG A 246 50.06 -5.90 -41.32
C ARG A 246 51.31 -5.52 -42.10
N THR A 247 52.20 -4.75 -41.47
CA THR A 247 53.52 -4.49 -42.03
C THR A 247 54.27 -5.82 -42.07
N GLU A 248 54.38 -6.41 -43.25
CA GLU A 248 55.22 -7.58 -43.49
C GLU A 248 56.69 -7.19 -43.24
N ALA A 249 57.35 -7.94 -42.37
CA ALA A 249 58.79 -7.88 -42.13
C ALA A 249 59.53 -8.80 -43.09
#